data_AF-A0A3M2H1Z4-F1
#
_entry.id   AF-A0A3M2H1Z4-F1
#
_cell.length_a   1.000
_cell.length_b   1.000
_cell.length_c   1.000
_cell.angle_alpha   90.00
_cell.angle_beta   90.00
_cell.angle_gamma   90.00
#
_symmetry.space_group_name_H-M   'P 1'
#
loop_
_entity.id
_entity.type
_entity.pdbx_description
1 polymer ?
#
loop_
_entity_poly.entity_id
_entity_poly.type
_entity_poly.pdbx_seq_one_letter_code
_entity_poly.pdbx_strand_id
1 'polypeptide(L)'
;MAISVFDLFKIGIGPSSSHTVGPMRAAALFVEALRERQLLARVRRIEVRLYGSLSATGVGHGSDRAVIMGLMGEWPDRIDPAQIAPRIATLLERGELLLDGRLPIAFDWGRDMRLLEENLPYHPNAMT
;
A
#
# COMPACT_ATOMS: atom_id res chain seq x y z
N MET A 1 -22.58 16.91 8.85
CA MET A 1 -21.35 16.66 8.07
C MET A 1 -21.55 17.33 6.72
N ALA A 2 -20.66 18.24 6.29
CA ALA A 2 -20.75 18.86 4.96
C ALA A 2 -19.98 17.99 3.96
N ILE A 3 -20.54 17.78 2.76
CA ILE A 3 -19.91 17.04 1.67
C ILE A 3 -19.48 18.06 0.61
N SER A 4 -18.21 18.04 0.21
CA SER A 4 -17.64 18.92 -0.81
C SER A 4 -17.64 18.28 -2.19
N VAL A 5 -17.62 19.09 -3.26
CA VAL A 5 -17.36 18.59 -4.62
C VAL A 5 -16.00 17.89 -4.72
N PHE A 6 -15.01 18.34 -3.93
CA PHE A 6 -13.69 17.70 -3.83
C PHE A 6 -13.73 16.37 -3.07
N ASP A 7 -14.81 16.05 -2.36
CA ASP A 7 -15.00 14.73 -1.78
C ASP A 7 -15.47 13.71 -2.80
N LEU A 8 -16.23 14.17 -3.80
CA LEU A 8 -16.79 13.36 -4.87
C LEU A 8 -15.79 13.14 -6.01
N PHE A 9 -15.02 14.17 -6.36
CA PHE A 9 -14.06 14.12 -7.47
C PHE A 9 -12.63 14.25 -6.95
N LYS A 10 -11.92 13.12 -6.88
CA LYS A 10 -10.52 13.04 -6.42
C LYS A 10 -9.65 12.47 -7.53
N ILE A 11 -8.49 13.09 -7.74
CA ILE A 11 -7.43 12.53 -8.57
C ILE A 11 -6.86 11.31 -7.84
N GLY A 12 -6.59 10.24 -8.58
CA GLY A 12 -6.01 9.00 -8.05
C GLY A 12 -5.58 8.08 -9.19
N ILE A 13 -5.18 6.87 -8.82
CA ILE A 13 -4.86 5.80 -9.78
C ILE A 13 -5.97 4.75 -9.84
N GLY A 14 -6.20 4.21 -11.03
CA GLY A 14 -7.09 3.07 -11.23
C GLY A 14 -6.44 1.73 -10.84
N PRO A 15 -7.21 0.64 -10.83
CA PRO A 15 -8.60 0.55 -11.31
C PRO A 15 -9.67 0.88 -10.24
N SER A 16 -9.35 0.94 -8.95
CA SER A 16 -10.37 1.02 -7.89
C SER A 16 -10.04 2.04 -6.81
N SER A 17 -11.04 2.86 -6.43
CA SER A 17 -10.89 3.76 -5.29
C SER A 17 -10.75 3.02 -3.96
N SER A 18 -11.55 1.96 -3.76
CA SER A 18 -11.57 1.20 -2.50
C SER A 18 -10.45 0.17 -2.40
N HIS A 19 -9.98 -0.35 -3.55
CA HIS A 19 -8.99 -1.43 -3.60
C HIS A 19 -7.64 -0.98 -4.15
N THR A 20 -7.49 0.24 -4.66
CA THR A 20 -6.19 0.75 -5.13
C THR A 20 -5.82 2.04 -4.41
N VAL A 21 -6.65 3.08 -4.50
CA VAL A 21 -6.38 4.39 -3.89
C VAL A 21 -6.37 4.30 -2.36
N GLY A 22 -7.38 3.66 -1.76
CA GLY A 22 -7.49 3.47 -0.32
C GLY A 22 -6.27 2.76 0.29
N PRO A 23 -5.92 1.55 -0.16
CA PRO A 23 -4.77 0.80 0.34
C PRO A 23 -3.42 1.52 0.15
N MET A 24 -3.20 2.14 -1.02
CA MET A 24 -1.98 2.92 -1.25
C MET A 24 -1.86 4.09 -0.26
N ARG A 25 -2.96 4.83 -0.05
CA ARG A 25 -3.00 5.93 0.92
C ARG A 25 -2.78 5.44 2.34
N ALA A 26 -3.38 4.32 2.74
CA ALA A 26 -3.18 3.74 4.07
C ALA A 26 -1.70 3.38 4.31
N ALA A 27 -1.03 2.80 3.32
CA ALA A 27 0.40 2.50 3.36
C ALA A 27 1.27 3.77 3.43
N ALA A 28 0.96 4.80 2.64
CA ALA A 28 1.68 6.08 2.69
C ALA A 28 1.53 6.77 4.05
N LEU A 29 0.33 6.75 4.64
CA LEU A 29 0.06 7.27 5.99
C LEU A 29 0.81 6.47 7.06
N PHE A 30 0.91 5.15 6.91
CA PHE A 30 1.71 4.32 7.81
C PHE A 30 3.20 4.73 7.79
N VAL A 31 3.77 4.93 6.61
CA VAL A 31 5.15 5.42 6.47
C VAL A 31 5.32 6.82 7.06
N GLU A 32 4.37 7.71 6.83
CA GLU A 32 4.37 9.05 7.42
C GLU A 32 4.38 8.99 8.95
N ALA A 33 3.53 8.15 9.55
CA ALA A 33 3.50 7.94 10.99
C ALA A 33 4.82 7.35 11.53
N LEU A 34 5.51 6.48 10.78
CA LEU A 34 6.84 5.99 11.15
C LEU A 34 7.89 7.11 11.15
N ARG A 35 7.81 8.05 10.20
CA ARG A 35 8.71 9.23 10.15
C ARG A 35 8.46 10.17 11.32
N GLU A 36 7.20 10.53 11.55
CA GLU A 36 6.80 11.43 12.65
C GLU A 36 7.23 10.89 14.02
N ARG A 37 7.13 9.57 14.21
CA ARG A 37 7.54 8.89 15.44
C ARG A 37 9.04 8.58 15.49
N GLN A 38 9.82 8.96 14.48
CA GLN A 38 11.25 8.69 14.37
C GLN A 38 11.59 7.18 14.46
N LEU A 39 10.68 6.33 13.97
CA LEU A 39 10.82 4.87 14.00
C LEU A 39 11.35 4.30 12.68
N LEU A 40 11.31 5.07 11.58
CA LEU A 40 11.68 4.61 10.24
C LEU A 40 13.03 3.88 10.22
N ALA A 41 14.09 4.48 10.76
CA ALA A 41 15.44 3.90 10.77
C ALA A 41 15.57 2.62 11.61
N ARG A 42 14.59 2.32 12.47
CA ARG A 42 14.54 1.12 13.31
C ARG A 42 13.78 -0.02 12.65
N VAL A 43 13.08 0.22 11.54
CA VAL A 43 12.30 -0.80 10.84
C VAL A 43 13.25 -1.83 10.23
N ARG A 44 13.03 -3.10 10.58
CA ARG A 44 13.80 -4.24 10.04
C ARG A 44 12.97 -5.14 9.12
N ARG A 45 11.65 -5.10 9.24
CA ARG A 45 10.70 -5.89 8.47
C ARG A 45 9.37 -5.17 8.46
N ILE A 46 8.69 -5.22 7.31
CA ILE A 46 7.28 -4.90 7.19
C ILE A 46 6.56 -6.16 6.75
N GLU A 47 5.39 -6.40 7.33
CA GLU A 47 4.44 -7.41 6.86
C GLU A 47 3.13 -6.67 6.60
N VAL A 48 2.55 -6.92 5.43
CA VAL A 48 1.27 -6.40 5.01
C VAL A 48 0.29 -7.55 5.04
N ARG A 49 -0.85 -7.36 5.70
CA ARG A 49 -1.96 -8.31 5.68
C ARG A 49 -3.18 -7.64 5.08
N LEU A 50 -3.69 -8.19 3.99
CA LEU A 50 -4.97 -7.80 3.40
C LEU A 50 -6.03 -8.80 3.86
N TYR A 51 -7.19 -8.30 4.26
CA TYR A 51 -8.29 -9.09 4.82
C TYR A 51 -9.53 -9.02 3.93
N GLY A 52 -10.44 -9.98 4.10
CA GLY A 52 -11.79 -9.96 3.55
C GLY A 52 -11.86 -9.68 2.06
N SER A 53 -12.75 -8.76 1.66
CA SER A 53 -12.94 -8.40 0.25
C SER A 53 -11.71 -7.74 -0.38
N LEU A 54 -10.89 -7.06 0.42
CA LEU A 54 -9.64 -6.45 -0.06
C LEU A 54 -8.61 -7.52 -0.43
N SER A 55 -8.55 -8.60 0.35
CA SER A 55 -7.75 -9.79 0.03
C SER A 55 -8.26 -10.52 -1.21
N ALA A 56 -9.55 -10.85 -1.21
CA ALA A 56 -10.18 -11.70 -2.23
C ALA A 56 -10.04 -11.14 -3.66
N THR A 57 -10.01 -9.82 -3.80
CA THR A 57 -9.90 -9.15 -5.10
C THR A 57 -8.59 -8.39 -5.29
N GLY A 58 -7.67 -8.50 -4.32
CA GLY A 58 -6.50 -7.64 -4.19
C GLY A 58 -5.55 -7.73 -5.37
N VAL A 59 -5.24 -8.94 -5.85
CA VAL A 59 -4.34 -9.14 -7.00
C VAL A 59 -4.96 -8.59 -8.29
N GLY A 60 -6.26 -8.84 -8.51
CA GLY A 60 -6.97 -8.37 -9.70
C GLY A 60 -7.12 -6.85 -9.76
N HIS A 61 -7.20 -6.18 -8.62
CA HIS A 61 -7.29 -4.72 -8.51
C HIS A 61 -5.94 -4.03 -8.24
N GLY A 62 -4.85 -4.79 -8.15
CA GLY A 62 -3.51 -4.30 -7.86
C GLY A 62 -3.35 -3.71 -6.46
N SER A 63 -4.17 -4.11 -5.48
CA SER A 63 -4.11 -3.66 -4.09
C SER A 63 -2.74 -3.92 -3.45
N ASP A 64 -2.18 -5.09 -3.71
CA ASP A 64 -0.85 -5.50 -3.27
C ASP A 64 0.22 -4.52 -3.76
N ARG A 65 0.25 -4.25 -5.08
CA ARG A 65 1.19 -3.33 -5.71
C ARG A 65 0.97 -1.89 -5.24
N ALA A 66 -0.28 -1.49 -5.08
CA ALA A 66 -0.67 -0.16 -4.59
C ALA A 66 -0.15 0.07 -3.15
N VAL A 67 -0.29 -0.93 -2.28
CA VAL A 67 0.30 -0.89 -0.92
C VAL A 67 1.82 -0.76 -0.98
N ILE A 68 2.49 -1.54 -1.83
CA ILE A 68 3.95 -1.47 -1.97
C ILE A 68 4.41 -0.07 -2.42
N MET A 69 3.72 0.55 -3.39
CA MET A 69 4.04 1.93 -3.79
C MET A 69 3.83 2.92 -2.64
N GLY A 70 2.74 2.79 -1.88
CA GLY A 70 2.53 3.59 -0.69
C GLY A 70 3.62 3.41 0.38
N LEU A 71 4.08 2.17 0.59
CA LEU A 71 5.22 1.87 1.47
C LEU A 71 6.54 2.45 0.95
N MET A 72 6.70 2.60 -0.36
CA MET A 72 7.83 3.33 -0.95
C MET A 72 7.69 4.85 -0.85
N GLY A 73 6.63 5.37 -0.21
CA GLY A 73 6.39 6.79 0.02
C GLY A 73 5.60 7.50 -1.08
N GLU A 74 5.09 6.77 -2.07
CA GLU A 74 4.29 7.33 -3.16
C GLU A 74 2.85 7.61 -2.74
N TRP A 75 2.22 8.60 -3.37
CA TRP A 75 0.82 8.98 -3.13
C TRP A 75 -0.04 8.73 -4.37
N PRO A 76 -1.28 8.24 -4.23
CA PRO A 76 -2.13 7.86 -5.37
C PRO A 76 -2.47 9.03 -6.30
N ASP A 77 -2.48 10.26 -5.79
CA ASP A 77 -2.73 11.48 -6.56
C ASP A 77 -1.46 12.07 -7.21
N ARG A 78 -0.28 11.49 -6.97
CA ARG A 78 1.02 12.05 -7.38
C ARG A 78 1.94 11.06 -8.11
N ILE A 79 1.70 9.76 -7.97
CA ILE A 79 2.52 8.72 -8.60
C ILE A 79 2.36 8.75 -10.12
N ASP A 80 3.47 8.56 -10.83
CA ASP A 80 3.46 8.20 -12.25
C ASP A 80 3.10 6.70 -12.39
N PRO A 81 1.93 6.35 -12.97
CA PRO A 81 1.51 4.95 -13.12
C PRO A 81 2.51 4.10 -13.91
N ALA A 82 3.29 4.70 -14.81
CA ALA A 82 4.29 3.99 -15.60
C ALA A 82 5.45 3.45 -14.75
N GLN A 83 5.68 4.00 -13.54
CA GLN A 83 6.74 3.57 -12.64
C GLN A 83 6.37 2.38 -11.76
N ILE A 84 5.08 2.03 -11.66
CA ILE A 84 4.61 0.97 -10.76
C ILE A 84 5.21 -0.38 -11.15
N ALA A 85 5.03 -0.80 -12.40
CA ALA A 85 5.49 -2.12 -12.84
C ALA A 85 7.02 -2.28 -12.78
N PRO A 86 7.85 -1.31 -13.25
CA PRO A 86 9.30 -1.36 -13.10
C PRO A 86 9.76 -1.49 -11.65
N ARG A 87 9.18 -0.70 -10.73
CA ARG A 87 9.56 -0.74 -9.31
C ARG A 87 9.19 -2.05 -8.62
N ILE A 88 8.03 -2.61 -8.94
CA ILE A 88 7.65 -3.94 -8.45
C ILE A 88 8.63 -5.00 -8.96
N ALA A 89 9.01 -4.94 -10.25
CA ALA A 89 9.98 -5.87 -10.81
C ALA A 89 11.34 -5.77 -10.09
N THR A 90 11.84 -4.56 -9.84
CA THR A 90 13.08 -4.34 -9.08
C THR A 90 12.99 -4.88 -7.65
N LEU A 91 11.86 -4.69 -6.95
CA LEU A 91 11.67 -5.26 -5.61
C LEU A 91 11.72 -6.78 -5.65
N LEU A 92 11.01 -7.42 -6.60
CA LEU A 92 10.96 -8.87 -6.72
C LEU A 92 12.33 -9.47 -7.09
N GLU A 93 13.09 -8.79 -7.96
CA GLU A 93 14.44 -9.20 -8.35
C GLU A 93 15.42 -9.10 -7.18
N ARG A 94 15.36 -8.01 -6.41
CA ARG A 94 16.30 -7.76 -5.30
C ARG A 94 15.91 -8.42 -3.99
N GLY A 95 14.62 -8.74 -3.81
CA GLY A 95 14.08 -9.14 -2.51
C GLY A 95 14.09 -8.01 -1.49
N GLU A 96 14.02 -6.76 -1.94
CA GLU A 96 14.16 -5.56 -1.10
C GLU A 96 13.07 -4.53 -1.39
N LEU A 97 12.38 -4.10 -0.33
CA LEU A 97 11.50 -2.94 -0.34
C LEU A 97 12.30 -1.69 0.04
N LEU A 98 12.34 -0.70 -0.85
CA LEU A 98 12.91 0.62 -0.55
C LEU A 98 11.89 1.47 0.23
N LEU A 99 11.77 1.21 1.53
CA LEU A 99 10.82 1.86 2.43
C LEU A 99 11.05 3.39 2.46
N ASP A 100 9.96 4.16 2.33
CA ASP A 100 9.98 5.63 2.20
C ASP A 100 10.90 6.15 1.07
N GLY A 101 11.23 5.29 0.09
CA GLY A 101 12.17 5.60 -0.98
C GLY A 101 13.62 5.76 -0.50
N ARG A 102 13.94 5.36 0.73
CA ARG A 102 15.21 5.67 1.41
C ARG A 102 15.86 4.47 2.10
N LEU A 103 15.07 3.63 2.76
CA LEU A 103 15.59 2.54 3.59
C LEU A 103 15.33 1.19 2.91
N PRO A 104 16.36 0.53 2.33
CA PRO A 104 16.18 -0.83 1.84
C PRO A 104 15.96 -1.78 3.02
N ILE A 105 14.88 -2.55 2.98
CA ILE A 105 14.59 -3.64 3.90
C ILE A 105 14.30 -4.91 3.12
N ALA A 106 14.74 -6.05 3.64
CA ALA A 106 14.41 -7.34 3.04
C ALA A 106 12.88 -7.52 3.00
N PHE A 107 12.36 -7.89 1.84
CA PHE A 107 10.94 -8.11 1.61
C PHE A 107 10.74 -9.35 0.76
N ASP A 108 10.17 -10.38 1.36
CA ASP A 108 9.80 -11.60 0.67
C ASP A 108 8.30 -11.55 0.39
N TRP A 109 7.90 -11.56 -0.89
CA TRP A 109 6.50 -11.38 -1.25
C TRP A 109 5.59 -12.48 -0.67
N GLY A 110 6.04 -13.73 -0.66
CA GLY A 110 5.24 -14.84 -0.12
C GLY A 110 5.12 -14.80 1.40
N ARG A 111 6.12 -14.26 2.10
CA ARG A 111 6.16 -14.16 3.56
C ARG A 111 5.51 -12.87 4.09
N ASP A 112 5.71 -11.76 3.39
CA ASP A 112 5.47 -10.41 3.89
C ASP A 112 4.25 -9.74 3.23
N MET A 113 3.68 -10.31 2.15
CA MET A 113 2.40 -9.90 1.59
C MET A 113 1.37 -11.02 1.77
N ARG A 114 0.52 -10.90 2.79
CA ARG A 114 -0.47 -11.93 3.16
C ARG A 114 -1.86 -11.55 2.68
N LEU A 115 -2.48 -12.44 1.93
CA LEU A 115 -3.87 -12.37 1.53
C LEU A 115 -4.67 -13.33 2.43
N LEU A 116 -5.51 -12.78 3.30
CA LEU A 116 -6.27 -13.52 4.30
C LEU A 116 -7.76 -13.45 3.99
N GLU A 117 -8.46 -14.58 4.03
CA GLU A 117 -9.90 -14.66 3.73
C GLU A 117 -10.77 -14.09 4.88
N GLU A 118 -10.20 -14.01 6.08
CA GLU A 118 -10.86 -13.55 7.29
C GLU A 118 -11.30 -12.08 7.16
N ASN A 119 -12.49 -11.75 7.68
CA ASN A 119 -12.93 -10.37 7.83
C ASN A 119 -12.56 -9.85 9.22
N LEU A 120 -12.10 -8.59 9.30
CA LEU A 120 -11.99 -7.90 10.59
C LEU A 120 -13.35 -7.35 11.05
N PRO A 121 -13.58 -7.16 12.36
CA PRO A 121 -14.90 -6.84 12.91
C PRO A 121 -15.56 -5.55 12.40
N TYR A 122 -14.77 -4.56 11.96
CA TYR A 122 -15.30 -3.25 11.58
C TYR A 122 -15.74 -3.19 10.11
N HIS A 123 -14.93 -3.68 9.17
CA HIS A 123 -15.20 -3.57 7.74
C HIS A 123 -14.40 -4.62 6.95
N PRO A 124 -14.96 -5.21 5.86
CA PRO A 124 -14.29 -6.26 5.09
C PRO A 124 -13.13 -5.78 4.22
N ASN A 125 -13.09 -4.48 3.84
CA ASN A 125 -11.88 -3.87 3.26
C ASN A 125 -10.95 -3.43 4.38
N ALA A 126 -10.12 -4.33 4.87
CA ALA A 126 -9.20 -4.05 5.96
C ALA A 126 -7.77 -4.50 5.65
N MET A 127 -6.81 -3.81 6.25
CA MET A 127 -5.41 -4.17 6.19
C MET A 127 -4.67 -3.85 7.50
N THR A 128 -3.60 -4.58 7.78
CA THR A 128 -2.66 -4.32 8.88
C THR A 128 -1.21 -4.40 8.44
#